data_AF-B9SWF8-F1
#
_entry.id   AF-B9SWF8-F1
#
_cell.length_a   1.000
_cell.length_b   1.000
_cell.length_c   1.000
_cell.angle_alpha   90.00
_cell.angle_beta   90.00
_cell.angle_gamma   90.00
#
_symmetry.space_group_name_H-M   'P 1'
#
loop_
_entity.id
_entity.type
_entity.pdbx_description
1 polymer ?
#
loop_
_entity_poly.entity_id
_entity_poly.type
_entity_poly.pdbx_seq_one_letter_code
_entity_poly.pdbx_strand_id
1 'polypeptide(L)'
;MATDGASDASTFPAADLEKELNPGQNKNFEVDTVSSDIAASKEIKEREADTQKKKEREKRDTMQTLKTTILVSAVIAAVAGAAFAITKN
;
A
#
# COMPACT_ATOMS: atom_id res chain seq x y z
N MET A 1 -9.61 64.03 8.11
CA MET A 1 -10.33 62.91 8.76
C MET A 1 -9.97 61.63 7.99
N ALA A 2 -9.33 60.66 8.66
CA ALA A 2 -9.11 59.22 8.36
C ALA A 2 -8.77 58.78 6.91
N THR A 3 -7.52 58.38 6.58
CA THR A 3 -6.83 57.06 6.70
C THR A 3 -7.34 55.93 5.79
N ASP A 4 -6.42 55.48 4.93
CA ASP A 4 -6.13 54.11 4.46
C ASP A 4 -7.28 53.17 4.08
N GLY A 5 -7.34 52.86 2.79
CA GLY A 5 -7.96 51.65 2.25
C GLY A 5 -7.00 51.03 1.26
N ALA A 6 -6.14 50.16 1.77
CA ALA A 6 -5.10 49.44 1.05
C ALA A 6 -5.63 48.86 -0.27
N SER A 7 -5.07 49.32 -1.38
CA SER A 7 -5.14 48.62 -2.65
C SER A 7 -4.50 47.26 -2.42
N ASP A 8 -5.30 46.19 -2.41
CA ASP A 8 -4.82 44.82 -2.52
C ASP A 8 -4.07 44.69 -3.86
N ALA A 9 -2.78 45.02 -3.83
CA ALA A 9 -1.85 44.82 -4.91
C ALA A 9 -1.53 43.32 -4.95
N SER A 10 -2.50 42.52 -5.40
CA SER A 10 -2.25 41.17 -5.89
C SER A 10 -1.49 41.27 -7.21
N THR A 11 -0.25 41.78 -7.15
CA THR A 11 0.66 41.80 -8.28
C THR A 11 1.19 40.38 -8.44
N PHE A 12 0.99 39.79 -9.62
CA PHE A 12 1.69 38.56 -9.95
C PHE A 12 3.19 38.83 -9.87
N PRO A 13 3.99 37.92 -9.27
CA PRO A 13 5.42 38.09 -9.22
C PRO A 13 5.95 38.25 -10.64
N ALA A 14 6.87 39.19 -10.83
CA ALA A 14 7.50 39.38 -12.13
C ALA A 14 8.17 38.07 -12.55
N ALA A 15 7.91 37.63 -13.79
CA ALA A 15 8.54 36.45 -14.35
C ALA A 15 10.06 36.67 -14.38
N ASP A 16 10.80 35.74 -13.78
CA ASP A 16 12.25 35.78 -13.77
C ASP A 16 12.76 35.18 -15.09
N LEU A 17 12.83 36.04 -16.10
CA LEU A 17 13.17 35.66 -17.48
C LEU A 17 14.53 34.96 -17.57
N GLU A 18 15.51 35.32 -16.74
CA GLU A 18 16.83 34.67 -16.78
C GLU A 18 16.77 33.24 -16.23
N LYS A 19 15.98 33.04 -15.16
CA LYS A 19 15.71 31.74 -14.57
C LYS A 19 14.86 30.84 -15.48
N GLU A 20 13.89 31.41 -16.17
CA GLU A 20 13.02 30.68 -17.10
C GLU A 20 13.72 30.34 -18.44
N LEU A 21 14.56 31.23 -18.97
CA LEU A 21 15.33 31.02 -20.19
C LEU A 21 16.46 30.00 -20.01
N ASN A 22 16.97 29.83 -18.78
CA ASN A 22 18.06 28.92 -18.46
C ASN A 22 17.62 27.85 -17.44
N PRO A 23 16.81 26.86 -17.86
CA PRO A 23 16.31 25.82 -16.95
C PRO A 23 17.43 24.99 -16.31
N GLY A 24 18.62 24.91 -16.92
CA GLY A 24 19.78 24.20 -16.38
C GLY A 24 20.47 24.87 -15.17
N GLN A 25 20.22 26.17 -14.95
CA GLN A 25 20.79 26.90 -13.81
C GLN A 25 19.91 26.85 -12.56
N ASN A 26 18.66 26.37 -12.70
CA ASN A 26 17.66 26.35 -11.65
C ASN A 26 17.50 24.95 -11.08
N LYS A 27 18.44 24.59 -10.20
CA LYS A 27 18.45 23.26 -9.55
C LYS A 27 17.59 23.18 -8.30
N ASN A 28 17.15 24.33 -7.78
CA ASN A 28 16.35 24.44 -6.57
C ASN A 28 14.92 24.79 -6.96
N PHE A 29 14.11 23.76 -7.16
CA PHE A 29 12.66 23.90 -7.20
C PHE A 29 12.17 23.82 -5.75
N GLU A 30 11.56 24.89 -5.27
CA GLU A 30 10.85 24.89 -3.99
C GLU A 30 9.55 24.11 -4.21
N VAL A 31 9.66 22.78 -4.11
CA VAL A 31 8.49 21.90 -4.14
C VAL A 31 7.82 22.04 -2.79
N ASP A 32 6.53 22.37 -2.79
CA ASP A 32 5.72 22.43 -1.58
C ASP A 32 5.89 21.15 -0.77
N THR A 33 6.44 21.29 0.43
CA THR A 33 6.81 20.18 1.32
C THR A 33 5.60 19.29 1.60
N VAL A 34 4.41 19.90 1.65
CA VAL A 34 3.13 19.22 1.87
C VAL A 34 2.81 18.24 0.74
N SER A 35 3.15 18.55 -0.52
CA SER A 35 2.93 17.63 -1.64
C SER A 35 3.88 16.43 -1.62
N SER A 36 5.14 16.61 -1.20
CA SER A 36 6.09 15.50 -1.04
C SER A 36 5.70 14.56 0.08
N ASP A 37 5.22 15.09 1.21
CA ASP A 37 4.78 14.29 2.36
C ASP A 37 3.51 13.48 2.06
N ILE A 38 2.59 14.04 1.27
CA ILE A 38 1.38 13.34 0.82
C ILE A 38 1.73 12.22 -0.18
N ALA A 39 2.66 12.47 -1.10
CA ALA A 39 3.11 11.46 -2.06
C ALA A 39 3.82 10.28 -1.34
N ALA A 40 4.73 10.58 -0.42
CA ALA A 40 5.42 9.58 0.39
C ALA A 40 4.44 8.78 1.27
N SER A 41 3.49 9.46 1.92
CA SER A 41 2.46 8.80 2.75
C SER A 41 1.55 7.88 1.94
N LYS A 42 1.20 8.25 0.71
CA LYS A 42 0.35 7.45 -0.17
C LYS A 42 1.07 6.18 -0.63
N GLU A 43 2.35 6.29 -0.98
CA GLU A 43 3.18 5.14 -1.38
C GLU A 43 3.38 4.13 -0.23
N ILE A 44 3.63 4.61 0.99
CA ILE A 44 3.78 3.76 2.17
C ILE A 44 2.48 3.01 2.47
N LYS A 45 1.34 3.71 2.44
CA LYS A 45 0.02 3.12 2.70
C LYS A 45 -0.37 2.05 1.67
N GLU A 46 0.01 2.25 0.40
CA GLU A 46 -0.26 1.30 -0.67
C GLU A 46 0.57 0.01 -0.52
N ARG A 47 1.86 0.14 -0.17
CA ARG A 47 2.74 -1.00 0.14
C ARG A 47 2.28 -1.81 1.37
N GLU A 48 1.79 -1.12 2.40
CA GLU A 48 1.24 -1.78 3.60
C GLU A 48 -0.07 -2.52 3.31
N ALA A 49 -0.95 -1.95 2.50
CA ALA A 49 -2.21 -2.60 2.12
C ALA A 49 -1.97 -3.89 1.31
N ASP A 50 -0.99 -3.90 0.41
CA ASP A 50 -0.67 -5.08 -0.40
C ASP A 50 0.03 -6.18 0.41
N THR A 51 0.93 -5.81 1.32
CA THR A 51 1.58 -6.78 2.22
C THR A 51 0.59 -7.41 3.20
N GLN A 52 -0.38 -6.65 3.71
CA GLN A 52 -1.44 -7.19 4.55
C GLN A 52 -2.35 -8.16 3.78
N LYS A 53 -2.79 -7.78 2.57
CA LYS A 53 -3.60 -8.65 1.70
C LYS A 53 -2.88 -9.96 1.37
N LYS A 54 -1.57 -9.91 1.10
CA LYS A 54 -0.77 -11.11 0.82
C LYS A 54 -0.72 -12.04 2.04
N LYS A 55 -0.39 -11.51 3.22
CA LYS A 55 -0.38 -12.29 4.47
C LYS A 55 -1.74 -12.92 4.78
N GLU A 56 -2.84 -12.22 4.49
CA GLU A 56 -4.18 -12.74 4.74
C GLU A 56 -4.56 -13.89 3.79
N ARG A 57 -4.15 -13.80 2.52
CA ARG A 57 -4.29 -14.90 1.55
C ARG A 57 -3.47 -16.12 1.96
N GLU A 58 -2.20 -15.92 2.34
CA GLU A 58 -1.31 -17.00 2.81
C GLU A 58 -1.87 -17.71 4.06
N LYS A 59 -2.43 -16.96 5.01
CA LYS A 59 -3.10 -17.53 6.19
C LYS A 59 -4.35 -18.33 5.82
N ARG A 60 -5.14 -17.87 4.85
CA ARG A 60 -6.33 -18.61 4.39
C ARG A 60 -5.95 -19.90 3.66
N ASP A 61 -4.92 -19.86 2.80
CA ASP A 61 -4.46 -21.03 2.06
C ASP A 61 -3.86 -22.10 2.99
N THR A 62 -3.08 -21.69 3.98
CA THR A 62 -2.54 -22.60 5.01
C THR A 62 -3.64 -23.24 5.85
N MET A 63 -4.67 -22.48 6.26
CA MET A 63 -5.82 -23.02 6.97
C MET A 63 -6.65 -23.99 6.12
N GLN A 64 -6.83 -23.70 4.83
CA GLN A 64 -7.52 -24.61 3.91
C GLN A 64 -6.73 -25.90 3.70
N THR A 65 -5.42 -25.78 3.51
CA THR A 65 -4.52 -26.93 3.37
C THR A 65 -4.59 -27.83 4.60
N LEU A 66 -4.51 -27.24 5.80
CA LEU A 66 -4.61 -28.00 7.06
C LEU A 66 -5.94 -28.75 7.18
N LYS A 67 -7.06 -28.09 6.88
CA LYS A 67 -8.40 -28.73 6.91
C LYS A 67 -8.48 -29.91 5.94
N THR A 68 -7.98 -29.74 4.71
CA THR A 68 -7.96 -30.81 3.71
C THR A 68 -7.07 -31.97 4.13
N THR A 69 -5.87 -31.70 4.66
CA THR A 69 -4.95 -32.75 5.13
C THR A 69 -5.55 -33.58 6.25
N ILE A 70 -6.21 -32.95 7.23
CA ILE A 70 -6.89 -33.67 8.33
C ILE A 70 -8.02 -34.55 7.78
N LEU A 71 -8.80 -34.05 6.81
CA LEU A 71 -9.90 -34.83 6.24
C LEU A 71 -9.39 -36.04 5.45
N VAL A 72 -8.35 -35.85 4.63
CA VAL A 72 -7.73 -36.92 3.85
C VAL A 72 -7.09 -37.97 4.77
N SER A 73 -6.39 -37.56 5.83
CA SER A 73 -5.78 -38.50 6.77
C SER A 73 -6.81 -39.31 7.54
N ALA A 74 -7.94 -38.69 7.92
CA ALA A 74 -9.05 -39.39 8.57
C ALA A 74 -9.67 -40.46 7.66
N VAL A 75 -9.87 -40.16 6.37
CA VAL A 75 -10.40 -41.15 5.40
C VAL A 75 -9.46 -42.34 5.26
N ILE A 76 -8.15 -42.10 5.11
CA ILE A 76 -7.16 -43.19 4.99
C ILE A 76 -7.15 -44.05 6.25
N ALA A 77 -7.17 -43.44 7.44
CA ALA A 77 -7.21 -44.17 8.71
C ALA A 77 -8.49 -45.01 8.84
N ALA A 78 -9.65 -44.49 8.44
CA ALA A 78 -10.91 -45.22 8.46
C ALA A 78 -10.91 -46.42 7.49
N VAL A 79 -10.39 -46.23 6.26
CA VAL A 79 -10.28 -47.32 5.28
C VAL A 79 -9.33 -48.42 5.78
N ALA A 80 -8.17 -48.04 6.33
CA ALA A 80 -7.23 -48.99 6.92
C ALA A 80 -7.84 -49.72 8.14
N GLY A 81 -8.55 -49.01 9.01
CA GLY A 81 -9.24 -49.59 10.15
C GLY A 81 -10.34 -50.57 9.75
N ALA A 82 -11.14 -50.23 8.74
CA ALA A 82 -12.18 -51.10 8.21
C ALA A 82 -11.59 -52.37 7.57
N ALA A 83 -10.56 -52.24 6.75
CA ALA A 83 -9.86 -53.38 6.16
C ALA A 83 -9.24 -54.28 7.25
N PHE A 84 -8.60 -53.70 8.26
CA PHE A 84 -8.01 -54.44 9.37
C PHE A 84 -9.06 -55.19 10.20
N ALA A 85 -10.21 -54.58 10.46
CA ALA A 85 -11.32 -55.21 11.17
C ALA A 85 -11.93 -56.39 10.41
N ILE A 86 -11.96 -56.33 9.06
CA ILE A 86 -12.46 -57.42 8.21
C ILE A 86 -11.44 -58.56 8.12
N THR A 87 -10.15 -58.26 7.98
CA THR A 87 -9.09 -59.28 7.80
C THR A 87 -8.69 -59.97 9.10
N LYS A 88 -8.98 -59.37 10.27
CA LYS A 88 -8.74 -59.97 11.60
C LYS A 88 -10.04 -60.43 12.26
N ASN A 89 -10.91 -61.05 11.47
CA ASN A 89 -11.99 -61.95 11.89
C ASN A 89 -11.73 -63.34 11.32
#